data_AF-A0A1X2G6N6-F1
#
_entry.id   AF-A0A1X2G6N6-F1
#
_cell.length_a   1.000
_cell.length_b   1.000
_cell.length_c   1.000
_cell.angle_alpha   90.00
_cell.angle_beta   90.00
_cell.angle_gamma   90.00
#
_symmetry.space_group_name_H-M   'P 1'
#
loop_
_entity.id
_entity.type
_entity.pdbx_description
1 polymer ?
#
loop_
_entity_poly.entity_id
_entity_poly.type
_entity_poly.pdbx_seq_one_letter_code
_entity_poly.pdbx_strand_id
1 'polypeptide(L)'
;MQPKRKSAKSNDTLDTRGRKRTRDASVDIKTEDKQNEPAFRLAMPKTLKGLLIDDWESINKAHQVVKLPSTMTVTDILNRYLKNRKSHDEMVEQTIQGLKLYFNHSLNTMLLYRSERKQYDNIHGSYPDKELTDIYGLEHFLRLFGKVRWLMSRAQPLFFF
;
A
#
# COMPACT_ATOMS: atom_id res chain seq x y z
N MET A 1 -34.01 -61.99 -33.76
CA MET A 1 -33.71 -60.62 -33.30
C MET A 1 -34.09 -60.54 -31.83
N GLN A 2 -33.13 -60.31 -30.94
CA GLN A 2 -33.35 -60.30 -29.49
C GLN A 2 -33.75 -58.91 -28.97
N PRO A 3 -34.39 -58.86 -27.80
CA PRO A 3 -33.85 -58.04 -26.73
C PRO A 3 -33.59 -58.83 -25.42
N LYS A 4 -32.56 -58.39 -24.70
CA LYS A 4 -31.90 -59.04 -23.55
C LYS A 4 -32.65 -58.82 -22.22
N ARG A 5 -32.81 -59.94 -21.51
CA ARG A 5 -33.02 -60.20 -20.05
C ARG A 5 -31.80 -59.72 -19.21
N LYS A 6 -31.75 -59.54 -17.87
CA LYS A 6 -32.49 -59.92 -16.64
C LYS A 6 -31.76 -59.22 -15.44
N SER A 7 -32.39 -58.55 -14.48
CA SER A 7 -32.95 -58.97 -13.16
C SER A 7 -31.97 -59.36 -12.01
N ALA A 8 -32.12 -58.71 -10.84
CA ALA A 8 -32.08 -59.24 -9.45
C ALA A 8 -31.95 -58.07 -8.44
N LYS A 9 -32.43 -58.03 -7.19
CA LYS A 9 -33.44 -58.73 -6.36
C LYS A 9 -33.50 -57.93 -5.03
N SER A 10 -34.64 -57.91 -4.32
CA SER A 10 -34.95 -57.10 -3.14
C SER A 10 -34.99 -57.88 -1.80
N ASN A 11 -35.12 -57.09 -0.71
CA ASN A 11 -35.65 -57.34 0.66
C ASN A 11 -34.65 -57.70 1.77
N ASP A 12 -34.82 -57.33 3.05
CA ASP A 12 -35.46 -56.24 3.83
C ASP A 12 -35.16 -56.52 5.34
N THR A 13 -35.28 -55.50 6.22
CA THR A 13 -35.48 -55.50 7.70
C THR A 13 -34.28 -55.81 8.63
N LEU A 14 -34.06 -55.21 9.83
CA LEU A 14 -34.72 -54.18 10.67
C LEU A 14 -33.74 -53.70 11.81
N ASP A 15 -33.80 -52.41 12.13
CA ASP A 15 -33.56 -51.64 13.39
C ASP A 15 -32.69 -52.11 14.59
N THR A 16 -31.85 -51.20 15.13
CA THR A 16 -31.91 -50.71 16.54
C THR A 16 -30.91 -49.57 16.88
N ARG A 17 -31.47 -48.35 17.05
CA ARG A 17 -31.18 -47.25 18.01
C ARG A 17 -29.75 -47.03 18.63
N GLY A 18 -29.10 -45.94 18.19
CA GLY A 18 -28.81 -44.73 19.01
C GLY A 18 -27.57 -44.67 19.93
N ARG A 19 -26.59 -43.80 19.62
CA ARG A 19 -26.10 -42.71 20.51
C ARG A 19 -25.12 -41.76 19.79
N LYS A 20 -25.55 -40.51 19.63
CA LYS A 20 -24.78 -39.33 19.22
C LYS A 20 -23.60 -39.06 20.16
N ARG A 21 -22.36 -39.00 19.64
CA ARG A 21 -21.25 -38.18 20.18
C ARG A 21 -20.39 -37.64 19.05
N THR A 22 -20.69 -36.40 18.70
CA THR A 22 -19.81 -35.37 18.15
C THR A 22 -18.41 -35.42 18.76
N ARG A 23 -17.37 -35.44 17.92
CA ARG A 23 -16.11 -34.73 18.22
C ARG A 23 -15.29 -34.53 16.95
N ASP A 24 -15.16 -33.26 16.58
CA ASP A 24 -14.26 -32.73 15.58
C ASP A 24 -12.85 -33.33 15.69
N ALA A 25 -12.32 -33.75 14.55
CA ALA A 25 -10.90 -33.82 14.29
C ALA A 25 -10.60 -32.98 13.04
N SER A 26 -11.01 -31.71 13.07
CA SER A 26 -10.32 -30.68 12.28
C SER A 26 -8.91 -30.61 12.83
N VAL A 27 -7.96 -31.20 12.11
CA VAL A 27 -6.54 -31.01 12.35
C VAL A 27 -6.29 -29.52 12.29
N ASP A 28 -6.05 -28.97 13.48
CA ASP A 28 -5.67 -27.60 13.77
C ASP A 28 -4.36 -27.32 13.01
N ILE A 29 -4.46 -26.81 11.78
CA ILE A 29 -3.34 -26.14 11.10
C ILE A 29 -3.19 -24.79 11.82
N LYS A 30 -2.68 -24.84 13.05
CA LYS A 30 -2.25 -23.68 13.81
C LYS A 30 -0.98 -23.15 13.19
N THR A 31 -1.17 -22.35 12.14
CA THR A 31 -0.51 -21.05 11.94
C THR A 31 0.90 -20.91 12.54
N GLU A 32 1.91 -21.44 11.87
CA GLU A 32 3.30 -21.02 12.09
C GLU A 32 3.64 -19.70 11.38
N ASP A 33 2.72 -19.13 10.60
CA ASP A 33 2.91 -17.85 9.88
C ASP A 33 2.66 -16.57 10.72
N LYS A 34 2.52 -16.66 12.04
CA LYS A 34 2.29 -15.47 12.89
C LYS A 34 3.56 -14.70 13.26
N GLN A 35 4.76 -15.20 12.92
CA GLN A 35 6.03 -14.57 13.30
C GLN A 35 6.59 -13.59 12.25
N ASN A 36 5.93 -13.44 11.10
CA ASN A 36 6.35 -12.52 10.02
C ASN A 36 5.39 -11.34 9.83
N GLU A 37 4.58 -10.99 10.82
CA GLU A 37 3.78 -9.78 10.76
C GLU A 37 4.71 -8.56 10.93
N PRO A 38 4.84 -7.66 9.93
CA PRO A 38 5.69 -6.49 10.05
C PRO A 38 5.19 -5.62 11.22
N ALA A 39 6.12 -5.22 12.09
CA ALA A 39 5.83 -4.47 13.32
C ALA A 39 5.08 -3.14 13.07
N PHE A 40 5.12 -2.63 11.83
CA PHE A 40 4.44 -1.41 11.43
C PHE A 40 3.61 -1.61 10.15
N ARG A 41 2.28 -1.46 10.25
CA ARG A 41 1.35 -1.55 9.13
C ARG A 41 0.71 -0.18 8.83
N LEU A 42 1.32 0.60 7.94
CA LEU A 42 0.71 1.83 7.43
C LEU A 42 -0.41 1.50 6.43
N ALA A 43 -1.66 1.44 6.87
CA ALA A 43 -2.80 1.13 6.01
C ALA A 43 -3.05 2.25 5.00
N MET A 44 -2.98 1.92 3.71
CA MET A 44 -3.28 2.87 2.63
C MET A 44 -4.72 2.66 2.13
N PRO A 45 -5.56 3.71 2.11
CA PRO A 45 -6.89 3.67 1.51
C PRO A 45 -6.89 3.15 0.07
N LYS A 46 -7.93 2.43 -0.32
CA LYS A 46 -8.06 1.87 -1.68
C LYS A 46 -8.02 2.94 -2.77
N THR A 47 -8.61 4.10 -2.51
CA THR A 47 -8.61 5.26 -3.41
C THR A 47 -7.20 5.75 -3.70
N LEU A 48 -6.38 5.92 -2.66
CA LEU A 48 -4.98 6.34 -2.81
C LEU A 48 -4.11 5.30 -3.52
N LYS A 49 -4.41 4.01 -3.35
CA LYS A 49 -3.74 2.95 -4.13
C LYS A 49 -4.09 3.04 -5.62
N GLY A 50 -5.36 3.33 -5.94
CA GLY A 50 -5.80 3.55 -7.33
C GLY A 50 -5.01 4.68 -7.98
N LEU A 51 -4.91 5.83 -7.31
CA LEU A 51 -4.14 6.97 -7.81
C LEU A 51 -2.66 6.63 -8.08
N LEU A 52 -2.02 5.81 -7.24
CA LEU A 52 -0.64 5.36 -7.49
C LEU A 52 -0.52 4.44 -8.71
N ILE A 53 -1.54 3.62 -8.99
CA ILE A 53 -1.57 2.78 -10.18
C ILE A 53 -1.73 3.67 -11.42
N ASP A 54 -2.65 4.63 -11.37
CA ASP A 54 -2.92 5.57 -12.46
C ASP A 54 -1.69 6.45 -12.77
N ASP A 55 -0.98 6.94 -11.74
CA ASP A 55 0.28 7.69 -11.87
C ASP A 55 1.37 6.82 -12.54
N TRP A 56 1.53 5.56 -12.09
CA TRP A 56 2.48 4.63 -12.70
C TRP A 56 2.14 4.35 -14.17
N GLU A 57 0.87 4.19 -14.53
CA GLU A 57 0.44 3.98 -15.91
C GLU A 57 0.68 5.23 -16.78
N SER A 58 0.36 6.42 -16.25
CA SER A 58 0.55 7.69 -16.97
C SER A 58 2.02 7.91 -17.36
N ILE A 59 2.94 7.52 -16.49
CA ILE A 59 4.38 7.75 -16.70
C ILE A 59 5.01 6.67 -17.58
N ASN A 60 4.64 5.40 -17.36
CA ASN A 60 5.28 4.28 -18.07
C ASN A 60 4.59 3.91 -19.39
N LYS A 61 3.27 4.12 -19.52
CA LYS A 61 2.52 3.79 -20.74
C LYS A 61 2.26 5.02 -21.60
N ALA A 62 1.90 6.15 -21.00
CA ALA A 62 1.56 7.37 -21.75
C ALA A 62 2.76 8.33 -21.92
N HIS A 63 3.91 8.03 -21.30
CA HIS A 63 5.10 8.89 -21.29
C HIS A 63 4.80 10.34 -20.86
N GLN A 64 3.78 10.53 -20.01
CA GLN A 64 3.42 11.83 -19.49
C GLN A 64 4.26 12.16 -18.27
N VAL A 65 4.68 13.41 -18.18
CA VAL A 65 5.37 13.96 -17.01
C VAL A 65 4.49 15.01 -16.36
N VAL A 66 4.47 15.04 -15.04
CA VAL A 66 3.70 16.02 -14.27
C VAL A 66 4.24 17.41 -14.58
N LYS A 67 3.34 18.38 -14.82
CA LYS A 67 3.75 19.77 -15.04
C LYS A 67 4.32 20.36 -13.75
N LEU A 68 5.52 20.92 -13.82
CA LEU A 68 6.19 21.58 -12.71
C LEU A 68 6.48 23.06 -13.09
N PRO A 69 6.35 24.01 -12.15
CA PRO A 69 5.92 23.84 -10.75
C PRO A 69 4.46 23.39 -10.61
N SER A 70 4.17 22.58 -9.60
CA SER A 70 2.82 22.08 -9.32
C SER A 70 1.89 23.24 -8.94
N THR A 71 0.63 23.16 -9.37
CA THR A 71 -0.41 24.14 -8.97
C THR A 71 -0.75 24.06 -7.49
N MET A 72 -0.64 22.88 -6.89
CA MET A 72 -0.75 22.66 -5.46
C MET A 72 0.47 21.89 -4.98
N THR A 73 1.29 22.55 -4.18
CA THR A 73 2.59 22.03 -3.74
C THR A 73 2.44 21.14 -2.51
N VAL A 74 3.49 20.37 -2.19
CA VAL A 74 3.52 19.58 -0.95
C VAL A 74 3.39 20.49 0.26
N THR A 75 4.05 21.64 0.26
CA THR A 75 3.92 22.65 1.31
C THR A 75 2.47 23.12 1.47
N ASP A 76 1.77 23.42 0.38
CA ASP A 76 0.37 23.85 0.43
C ASP A 76 -0.54 22.77 1.04
N ILE A 77 -0.32 21.51 0.66
CA ILE A 77 -1.09 20.37 1.16
C ILE A 77 -0.89 20.20 2.67
N LEU A 78 0.36 20.24 3.13
CA LEU A 78 0.71 20.10 4.53
C LEU A 78 0.20 21.28 5.37
N ASN A 79 0.30 22.50 4.85
CA ASN A 79 -0.22 23.70 5.51
C ASN A 79 -1.76 23.66 5.61
N ARG A 80 -2.44 23.19 4.56
CA ARG A 80 -3.90 23.00 4.58
C ARG A 80 -4.31 21.94 5.60
N TYR A 81 -3.52 20.88 5.75
CA TYR A 81 -3.74 19.87 6.78
C TYR A 81 -3.59 20.45 8.19
N LEU A 82 -2.55 21.26 8.46
CA LEU A 82 -2.39 21.97 9.74
C LEU A 82 -3.55 22.90 10.03
N LYS A 83 -3.95 23.72 9.05
CA LYS A 83 -5.05 24.67 9.20
C LYS A 83 -6.41 24.01 9.48
N ASN A 84 -6.62 22.81 8.97
CA ASN A 84 -7.84 22.05 9.19
C ASN A 84 -7.91 21.38 10.57
N ARG A 85 -6.81 21.35 11.34
CA ARG A 85 -6.83 20.83 12.71
C ARG A 85 -7.42 21.86 13.68
N LYS A 86 -8.19 21.37 14.64
CA LYS A 86 -8.87 22.19 15.66
C LYS A 86 -7.95 22.60 16.81
N SER A 87 -6.87 21.85 17.04
CA SER A 87 -5.92 22.06 18.13
C SER A 87 -4.50 22.14 17.60
N HIS A 88 -3.72 23.05 18.17
CA HIS A 88 -2.27 23.11 17.95
C HIS A 88 -1.64 21.88 18.61
N ASP A 89 -0.86 21.13 17.83
CA ASP A 89 -0.22 19.89 18.27
C ASP A 89 1.24 19.93 17.78
N GLU A 90 2.15 20.28 18.68
CA GLU A 90 3.59 20.44 18.37
C GLU A 90 4.18 19.16 17.76
N MET A 91 3.71 17.99 18.18
CA MET A 91 4.14 16.72 17.61
C MET A 91 3.76 16.61 16.14
N VAL A 92 2.58 17.12 15.75
CA VAL A 92 2.14 17.13 14.35
C VAL A 92 2.98 18.08 13.52
N GLU A 93 3.33 19.24 14.05
CA GLU A 93 4.20 20.19 13.36
C GLU A 93 5.60 19.62 13.13
N GLN A 94 6.19 19.00 14.15
CA GLN A 94 7.45 18.27 14.04
C GLN A 94 7.36 17.11 13.04
N THR A 95 6.26 16.37 13.04
CA THR A 95 6.01 15.28 12.07
C THR A 95 5.98 15.83 10.64
N ILE A 96 5.33 16.98 10.43
CA ILE A 96 5.24 17.62 9.12
C ILE A 96 6.59 18.14 8.66
N GLN A 97 7.37 18.74 9.55
CA GLN A 97 8.75 19.16 9.25
C GLN A 97 9.61 17.94 8.86
N GLY A 98 9.48 16.82 9.58
CA GLY A 98 10.14 15.56 9.25
C GLY A 98 9.71 15.01 7.88
N LEU A 99 8.42 15.09 7.55
CA LEU A 99 7.90 14.69 6.23
C LEU A 99 8.46 15.57 5.10
N LYS A 100 8.55 16.89 5.31
CA LYS A 100 9.15 17.81 4.32
C LYS A 100 10.63 17.48 4.08
N LEU A 101 11.40 17.31 5.15
CA LEU A 101 12.81 16.95 5.07
C LEU A 101 13.01 15.60 4.37
N TYR A 102 12.21 14.61 4.75
CA TYR A 102 12.28 13.28 4.15
C TYR A 102 11.88 13.30 2.68
N PHE A 103 10.87 14.08 2.29
CA PHE A 103 10.49 14.28 0.90
C PHE A 103 11.64 14.91 0.09
N ASN A 104 12.24 16.00 0.59
CA ASN A 104 13.35 16.68 -0.08
C ASN A 104 14.54 15.73 -0.31
N HIS A 105 14.87 14.88 0.67
CA HIS A 105 15.96 13.90 0.53
C HIS A 105 15.60 12.70 -0.36
N SER A 106 14.36 12.22 -0.28
CA SER A 106 13.91 11.01 -0.97
C SER A 106 13.53 11.25 -2.44
N LEU A 107 13.24 12.48 -2.83
CA LEU A 107 12.73 12.78 -4.17
C LEU A 107 13.65 12.25 -5.27
N ASN A 108 14.90 12.74 -5.28
CA ASN A 108 15.89 12.35 -6.28
C ASN A 108 16.39 10.91 -6.08
N THR A 109 16.27 10.32 -4.88
CA THR A 109 16.81 8.97 -4.65
C THR A 109 15.82 7.86 -5.00
N MET A 110 14.53 8.04 -4.70
CA MET A 110 13.54 6.95 -4.76
C MET A 110 12.17 7.29 -5.36
N LEU A 111 11.79 8.57 -5.51
CA LEU A 111 10.42 8.93 -5.90
C LEU A 111 10.25 9.20 -7.40
N LEU A 112 11.33 9.59 -8.09
CA LEU A 112 11.29 9.92 -9.52
C LEU A 112 11.49 8.69 -10.40
N TYR A 113 10.67 8.59 -11.45
CA TYR A 113 10.86 7.61 -12.51
C TYR A 113 11.97 8.06 -13.48
N ARG A 114 12.43 7.13 -14.31
CA ARG A 114 13.53 7.38 -15.27
C ARG A 114 13.24 8.54 -16.23
N SER A 115 11.98 8.68 -16.67
CA SER A 115 11.55 9.75 -17.58
C SER A 115 11.56 11.14 -16.91
N GLU A 116 11.31 11.22 -15.61
CA GLU A 116 11.24 12.48 -14.86
C GLU A 116 12.63 13.03 -14.49
N ARG A 117 13.70 12.24 -14.63
CA ARG A 117 15.08 12.64 -14.27
C ARG A 117 15.54 13.90 -14.99
N LYS A 118 15.32 13.98 -16.31
CA LYS A 118 15.69 15.15 -17.11
C LYS A 118 14.92 16.41 -16.66
N GLN A 119 13.66 16.23 -16.27
CA GLN A 119 12.84 17.34 -15.77
C GLN A 119 13.36 17.83 -14.42
N TYR A 120 13.75 16.91 -13.53
CA TYR A 120 14.35 17.27 -12.24
C TYR A 120 15.61 18.12 -12.42
N ASP A 121 16.53 17.73 -13.31
CA ASP A 121 17.77 18.48 -13.56
C ASP A 121 17.48 19.91 -14.05
N ASN A 122 16.54 20.06 -14.98
CA ASN A 122 16.11 21.36 -15.50
C ASN A 122 15.48 22.25 -14.41
N ILE A 123 14.63 21.66 -13.57
CA ILE A 123 13.96 22.38 -12.48
C ILE A 123 14.98 22.82 -11.42
N HIS A 124 15.92 21.95 -11.07
CA HIS A 124 16.94 22.26 -10.07
C HIS A 124 17.87 23.38 -10.54
N GLY A 125 18.18 23.43 -11.85
CA GLY A 125 18.91 24.55 -12.44
C GLY A 125 18.11 25.86 -12.53
N SER A 126 16.78 25.77 -12.72
CA SER A 126 15.91 26.96 -12.88
C SER A 126 15.49 27.58 -11.54
N TYR A 127 15.45 26.78 -10.47
CA TYR A 127 15.00 27.20 -9.14
C TYR A 127 15.98 26.71 -8.05
N PRO A 128 17.22 27.23 -8.01
CA PRO A 128 18.23 26.79 -7.05
C PRO A 128 17.86 27.12 -5.59
N ASP A 129 17.12 28.21 -5.37
CA ASP A 129 16.80 28.71 -4.02
C ASP A 129 15.47 28.18 -3.46
N LYS A 130 14.76 27.31 -4.20
CA LYS A 130 13.46 26.78 -3.77
C LYS A 130 13.58 25.35 -3.25
N GLU A 131 12.83 25.05 -2.20
CA GLU A 131 12.70 23.68 -1.72
C GLU A 131 11.88 22.83 -2.70
N LEU A 132 12.16 21.53 -2.74
CA LEU A 132 11.44 20.61 -3.62
C LEU A 132 9.96 20.46 -3.18
N THR A 133 9.69 20.62 -1.88
CA THR A 133 8.34 20.71 -1.31
C THR A 133 7.49 21.86 -1.86
N ASP A 134 8.12 22.91 -2.37
CA ASP A 134 7.44 24.10 -2.95
C ASP A 134 7.35 24.03 -4.49
N ILE A 135 7.90 22.99 -5.11
CA ILE A 135 7.88 22.80 -6.56
C ILE A 135 7.03 21.59 -6.93
N TYR A 136 7.18 20.49 -6.20
CA TYR A 136 6.51 19.22 -6.47
C TYR A 136 5.14 19.16 -5.81
N GLY A 137 4.28 18.30 -6.36
CA GLY A 137 2.88 18.21 -5.98
C GLY A 137 2.49 16.93 -5.24
N LEU A 138 1.17 16.72 -5.16
CA LEU A 138 0.58 15.57 -4.49
C LEU A 138 1.03 14.23 -5.08
N GLU A 139 1.24 14.13 -6.40
CA GLU A 139 1.62 12.86 -7.06
C GLU A 139 2.91 12.29 -6.47
N HIS A 140 3.97 13.10 -6.45
CA HIS A 140 5.25 12.72 -5.86
C HIS A 140 5.15 12.50 -4.36
N PHE A 141 4.36 13.32 -3.66
CA PHE A 141 4.13 13.15 -2.22
C PHE A 141 3.41 11.84 -1.90
N LEU A 142 2.48 11.40 -2.75
CA LEU A 142 1.77 10.14 -2.58
C LEU A 142 2.70 8.94 -2.78
N ARG A 143 3.64 9.04 -3.74
CA ARG A 143 4.69 8.02 -3.94
C ARG A 143 5.55 7.81 -2.69
N LEU A 144 5.78 8.87 -1.92
CA LEU A 144 6.50 8.78 -0.64
C LEU A 144 5.86 7.76 0.30
N PHE A 145 4.53 7.82 0.48
CA PHE A 145 3.81 6.87 1.33
C PHE A 145 3.86 5.45 0.79
N GLY A 146 3.82 5.27 -0.53
CA GLY A 146 4.02 3.97 -1.17
C GLY A 146 5.41 3.39 -0.86
N LYS A 147 6.46 4.21 -0.95
CA LYS A 147 7.84 3.83 -0.63
C LYS A 147 8.07 3.57 0.85
N VAL A 148 7.58 4.44 1.72
CA VAL A 148 7.65 4.25 3.19
C VAL A 148 6.95 2.96 3.57
N ARG A 149 5.74 2.69 3.05
CA ARG A 149 5.04 1.42 3.32
C ARG A 149 5.87 0.20 2.88
N TRP A 150 6.49 0.27 1.71
CA TRP A 150 7.37 -0.80 1.23
C TRP A 150 8.61 -0.98 2.11
N LEU A 151 9.24 0.11 2.54
CA LEU A 151 10.42 0.09 3.40
C LEU A 151 10.08 -0.49 4.77
N MET A 152 8.99 -0.04 5.39
CA MET A 152 8.54 -0.52 6.70
C MET A 152 8.09 -1.99 6.67
N SER A 153 7.62 -2.48 5.52
CA SER A 153 7.33 -3.90 5.34
C SER A 153 8.58 -4.78 5.24
N ARG A 154 9.72 -4.21 4.85
CA ARG A 154 11.01 -4.92 4.71
C ARG A 154 11.92 -4.75 5.90
N ALA A 155 11.66 -3.76 6.75
CA ALA A 155 12.24 -3.66 8.07
C ALA A 155 11.74 -4.85 8.90
N GLN A 156 12.46 -5.98 8.82
CA GLN A 156 12.34 -7.03 9.82
C GLN A 156 12.66 -6.41 11.19
N PRO A 157 12.09 -6.91 12.29
CA PRO A 157 12.53 -6.58 13.63
C PRO A 157 13.94 -7.18 13.87
N LEU A 158 14.95 -6.61 13.22
CA LEU A 158 16.38 -6.94 13.41
C LEU A 158 16.96 -6.07 14.53
N PHE A 159 16.24 -5.90 15.64
CA PHE A 159 16.75 -5.29 16.87
C PHE A 159 15.89 -5.74 18.04
N PHE A 160 16.02 -7.00 18.45
CA PHE A 160 15.81 -7.47 19.83
C PHE A 160 16.41 -8.89 19.95
N PHE A 161 17.74 -8.98 19.95
CA PHE A 161 18.51 -9.99 20.65
C PHE A 161 19.78 -9.32 21.18
#